data_AF-A0A5E4X750-F1
#
_entry.id   AF-A0A5E4X750-F1
#
_cell.length_a   1.000
_cell.length_b   1.000
_cell.length_c   1.000
_cell.angle_alpha   90.00
_cell.angle_beta   90.00
_cell.angle_gamma   90.00
#
_symmetry.space_group_name_H-M   'P 1'
#
loop_
_entity.id
_entity.type
_entity.pdbx_description
1 polymer ?
#
loop_
_entity_poly.entity_id
_entity_poly.type
_entity_poly.pdbx_seq_one_letter_code
_entity_poly.pdbx_strand_id
1 'polypeptide(L)'
;MDLQLACAWLQRDTVGLSDIEDFAARCLHASRTATRESAALLLLAQAAQTLAERQSGIAISGDTFHAFLARTKTYARMLREAAAESDASFLATLNHVAAQSTTEVDA
;
A
#
# COMPACT_ATOMS: atom_id res chain seq x y z
N MET A 1 -6.00 -10.03 -6.95
CA MET A 1 -6.13 -8.66 -6.39
C MET A 1 -5.65 -7.72 -7.48
N ASP A 2 -6.39 -6.68 -7.82
CA ASP A 2 -5.94 -5.60 -8.71
C ASP A 2 -5.88 -4.29 -7.91
N LEU A 3 -5.39 -3.21 -8.51
CA LEU A 3 -5.22 -1.93 -7.81
C LEU A 3 -6.56 -1.34 -7.34
N GLN A 4 -7.64 -1.60 -8.08
CA GLN A 4 -9.00 -1.17 -7.71
C GLN A 4 -9.51 -1.91 -6.48
N LEU A 5 -9.30 -3.22 -6.42
CA LEU A 5 -9.67 -4.06 -5.28
C LEU A 5 -8.81 -3.73 -4.05
N ALA A 6 -7.53 -3.41 -4.24
CA ALA A 6 -6.67 -2.94 -3.16
C ALA A 6 -7.17 -1.61 -2.57
N CYS A 7 -7.58 -0.65 -3.43
CA CYS A 7 -8.21 0.60 -2.97
C CYS A 7 -9.50 0.35 -2.19
N ALA A 8 -10.38 -0.51 -2.70
CA ALA A 8 -11.65 -0.84 -2.05
C ALA A 8 -11.42 -1.54 -0.70
N TRP A 9 -10.42 -2.41 -0.61
CA TRP A 9 -10.04 -3.07 0.63
C TRP A 9 -9.60 -2.06 1.69
N LEU A 10 -8.75 -1.09 1.32
CA LEU A 10 -8.27 -0.03 2.22
C LEU A 10 -9.38 0.93 2.66
N GLN A 11 -10.50 1.01 1.95
CA GLN A 11 -11.64 1.83 2.36
C GLN A 11 -12.48 1.23 3.49
N ARG A 12 -12.26 -0.04 3.86
CA ARG A 12 -12.95 -0.65 4.99
C ARG A 12 -12.59 0.08 6.30
N ASP A 13 -13.60 0.39 7.11
CA ASP A 13 -13.44 1.11 8.40
C ASP A 13 -12.88 0.22 9.52
N THR A 14 -13.12 -1.09 9.44
CA THR A 14 -12.62 -2.08 10.42
C THR A 14 -11.48 -2.87 9.80
N VAL A 15 -10.25 -2.41 10.03
CA VAL A 15 -9.04 -3.10 9.59
C VAL A 15 -8.16 -3.29 10.81
N GLY A 16 -7.89 -4.54 11.20
CA GLY A 16 -6.92 -4.87 12.23
C GLY A 16 -5.52 -5.13 11.67
N LEU A 17 -4.56 -5.43 12.53
CA LEU A 17 -3.19 -5.77 12.11
C LEU A 17 -3.15 -7.04 11.24
N SER A 18 -3.88 -8.09 11.63
CA SER A 18 -3.97 -9.34 10.84
C SER A 18 -4.63 -9.15 9.48
N ASP A 19 -5.55 -8.18 9.37
CA ASP A 19 -6.12 -7.80 8.08
C ASP A 19 -5.05 -7.17 7.18
N ILE A 20 -4.16 -6.35 7.74
CA ILE A 20 -3.05 -5.73 6.98
C ILE A 20 -2.02 -6.75 6.50
N GLU A 21 -1.74 -7.78 7.29
CA GLU A 21 -0.90 -8.90 6.88
C GLU A 21 -1.53 -9.69 5.71
N ASP A 22 -2.83 -9.99 5.79
CA ASP A 22 -3.58 -10.63 4.69
C ASP A 22 -3.62 -9.74 3.44
N PHE A 23 -3.82 -8.44 3.60
CA PHE A 23 -3.74 -7.47 2.50
C PHE A 23 -2.37 -7.49 1.83
N ALA A 24 -1.29 -7.48 2.61
CA ALA A 24 0.06 -7.50 2.09
C ALA A 24 0.34 -8.79 1.30
N ALA A 25 -0.07 -9.95 1.85
CA ALA A 25 0.07 -11.24 1.19
C ALA A 25 -0.70 -11.29 -0.14
N ARG A 26 -1.93 -10.75 -0.17
CA ARG A 26 -2.76 -10.70 -1.39
C ARG A 26 -2.19 -9.76 -2.44
N CYS A 27 -1.67 -8.60 -2.04
CA CYS A 27 -1.01 -7.66 -2.95
C CYS A 27 0.28 -8.26 -3.52
N LEU A 28 1.10 -8.90 -2.68
CA LEU A 28 2.32 -9.59 -3.11
C LEU A 28 2.02 -10.77 -4.04
N HIS A 29 0.96 -11.54 -3.75
CA HIS A 29 0.58 -12.64 -4.63
C HIS A 29 0.15 -12.12 -6.00
N ALA A 30 -0.66 -11.07 -6.03
CA ALA A 30 -1.12 -10.47 -7.28
C ALA A 30 -0.01 -9.75 -8.06
N SER A 31 0.97 -9.16 -7.39
CA SER A 31 2.11 -8.52 -8.06
C SER A 31 2.98 -9.54 -8.84
N ARG A 32 2.87 -10.84 -8.55
CA ARG A 32 3.56 -11.90 -9.30
C ARG A 32 2.94 -12.16 -10.68
N THR A 33 1.69 -11.75 -10.89
CA THR A 33 1.12 -11.74 -12.24
C THR A 33 1.73 -10.56 -13.00
N ALA A 34 2.20 -10.76 -14.24
CA ALA A 34 2.85 -9.70 -15.03
C ALA A 34 1.80 -8.72 -15.58
N THR A 35 1.31 -7.82 -14.72
CA THR A 35 0.35 -6.77 -15.08
C THR A 35 1.01 -5.40 -14.93
N ARG A 36 0.43 -4.38 -15.58
CA ARG A 36 0.88 -2.99 -15.47
C ARG A 36 0.89 -2.51 -14.01
N GLU A 37 -0.01 -3.02 -13.18
CA GLU A 37 -0.21 -2.59 -11.79
C GLU A 37 0.68 -3.34 -10.79
N SER A 38 1.44 -4.32 -11.23
CA SER A 38 2.21 -5.20 -10.34
C SER A 38 3.21 -4.46 -9.47
N ALA A 39 3.86 -3.41 -10.00
CA ALA A 39 4.78 -2.59 -9.23
C ALA A 39 4.05 -1.78 -8.14
N ALA A 40 2.85 -1.26 -8.42
CA ALA A 40 2.03 -0.58 -7.42
C ALA A 40 1.58 -1.54 -6.32
N LEU A 41 1.14 -2.74 -6.69
CA LEU A 41 0.77 -3.79 -5.73
C LEU A 41 1.95 -4.22 -4.86
N LEU A 42 3.16 -4.30 -5.44
CA LEU A 42 4.36 -4.63 -4.70
C LEU A 42 4.73 -3.54 -3.68
N LEU A 43 4.63 -2.26 -4.06
CA LEU A 43 4.85 -1.14 -3.13
C LEU A 43 3.84 -1.15 -1.97
N LEU A 44 2.56 -1.38 -2.27
CA LEU A 44 1.51 -1.48 -1.25
C LEU A 44 1.75 -2.68 -0.31
N ALA A 45 2.19 -3.82 -0.86
CA ALA A 45 2.54 -4.99 -0.06
C ALA A 45 3.73 -4.74 0.86
N GLN A 46 4.78 -4.08 0.35
CA GLN A 46 5.96 -3.73 1.14
C GLN A 46 5.61 -2.77 2.27
N ALA A 47 4.87 -1.70 1.99
CA ALA A 47 4.43 -0.75 3.03
C ALA A 47 3.64 -1.45 4.15
N ALA A 48 2.74 -2.36 3.79
CA ALA A 48 1.96 -3.15 4.74
C ALA A 48 2.82 -4.14 5.55
N GLN A 49 3.78 -4.81 4.92
CA GLN A 49 4.74 -5.70 5.61
C GLN A 49 5.63 -4.93 6.57
N THR A 50 6.17 -3.77 6.17
CA THR A 50 7.00 -2.94 7.03
C THR A 50 6.24 -2.48 8.28
N LEU A 51 4.94 -2.17 8.16
CA LEU A 51 4.11 -1.90 9.33
C LEU A 51 3.99 -3.15 10.21
N ALA A 52 3.64 -4.31 9.63
CA ALA A 52 3.48 -5.55 10.38
C ALA A 52 4.76 -5.94 11.12
N GLU A 53 5.93 -5.83 10.47
CA GLU A 53 7.24 -6.11 11.07
C GLU A 53 7.59 -5.14 12.20
N ARG A 54 7.45 -3.82 11.98
CA ARG A 54 7.73 -2.80 13.01
C ARG A 54 6.86 -2.93 14.24
N GLN A 55 5.68 -3.52 14.08
CA GLN A 55 4.67 -3.61 15.13
C GLN A 55 4.53 -5.03 15.68
N SER A 56 5.23 -6.00 15.11
CA SER A 56 5.34 -7.34 15.64
C SER A 56 6.04 -7.30 17.00
N GLY A 57 5.28 -7.56 18.08
CA GLY A 57 5.78 -7.53 19.45
C GLY A 57 5.68 -6.17 20.16
N ILE A 58 5.06 -5.16 19.55
CA ILE A 58 4.83 -3.84 20.17
C ILE A 58 3.32 -3.52 20.13
N ALA A 59 2.78 -3.01 21.24
CA ALA A 59 1.40 -2.51 21.24
C ALA A 59 1.32 -1.23 20.38
N ILE A 60 0.70 -1.36 19.21
CA ILE A 60 0.37 -0.23 18.32
C ILE A 60 -0.49 0.78 19.09
N SER A 61 -0.07 2.05 19.10
CA SER A 61 -1.01 3.12 19.35
C SER A 61 -1.98 3.21 18.17
N GLY A 62 -3.29 3.21 18.43
CA GLY A 62 -4.31 3.33 17.39
C GLY A 62 -4.05 4.50 16.45
N ASP A 63 -3.51 5.61 16.95
CA ASP A 63 -3.17 6.79 16.15
C ASP A 63 -2.11 6.51 15.08
N THR A 64 -1.06 5.76 15.42
CA THR A 64 0.02 5.39 14.47
C THR A 64 -0.53 4.50 13.36
N PHE A 65 -1.42 3.57 13.71
CA PHE A 65 -2.05 2.69 12.74
C PHE A 65 -3.06 3.43 11.85
N HIS A 66 -3.86 4.32 12.42
CA HIS A 66 -4.76 5.17 11.64
C HIS A 66 -4.00 6.11 10.69
N ALA A 67 -2.88 6.69 11.13
CA ALA A 67 -2.02 7.51 10.28
C ALA A 67 -1.43 6.71 9.12
N PHE A 68 -0.93 5.49 9.38
CA PHE A 68 -0.48 4.57 8.35
C PHE A 68 -1.59 4.25 7.35
N LEU A 69 -2.78 3.86 7.84
CA LEU A 69 -3.92 3.53 6.98
C LEU A 69 -4.33 4.73 6.11
N ALA A 70 -4.41 5.93 6.67
CA ALA A 70 -4.76 7.15 5.93
C ALA A 70 -3.75 7.43 4.80
N ARG A 71 -2.47 7.21 5.06
CA ARG A 71 -1.41 7.37 4.06
C ARG A 71 -1.47 6.30 2.98
N THR A 72 -1.58 5.03 3.34
CA THR A 72 -1.68 3.93 2.38
C THR A 72 -2.93 4.07 1.50
N LYS A 73 -4.06 4.55 2.07
CA LYS A 73 -5.26 4.94 1.30
C LYS A 73 -4.95 6.06 0.28
N THR A 74 -4.17 7.05 0.68
CA THR A 74 -3.77 8.16 -0.21
C THR A 74 -2.90 7.67 -1.36
N TYR A 75 -1.88 6.85 -1.08
CA TYR A 75 -1.00 6.28 -2.11
C TYR A 75 -1.77 5.39 -3.08
N ALA A 76 -2.63 4.50 -2.58
CA ALA A 76 -3.45 3.63 -3.41
C ALA A 76 -4.38 4.45 -4.33
N ARG A 77 -5.00 5.51 -3.80
CA ARG A 77 -5.85 6.41 -4.57
C ARG A 77 -5.07 7.14 -5.67
N MET A 78 -3.91 7.73 -5.35
CA MET A 78 -3.05 8.41 -6.32
C MET A 78 -2.62 7.46 -7.44
N LEU A 79 -2.17 6.26 -7.10
CA LEU A 79 -1.76 5.25 -8.08
C LEU A 79 -2.93 4.85 -8.98
N ARG A 80 -4.14 4.69 -8.43
CA ARG A 80 -5.34 4.36 -9.20
C ARG A 80 -5.75 5.48 -10.15
N GLU A 81 -5.77 6.72 -9.68
CA GLU A 81 -6.10 7.90 -10.49
C GLU A 81 -5.08 8.06 -11.63
N ALA A 82 -3.79 7.93 -11.33
CA ALA A 82 -2.73 8.00 -12.32
C ALA A 82 -2.77 6.81 -13.31
N ALA A 83 -3.13 5.61 -12.85
CA ALA A 83 -3.32 4.44 -13.71
C ALA A 83 -4.44 4.67 -14.74
N ALA A 84 -5.55 5.28 -14.31
CA ALA A 84 -6.68 5.61 -15.16
C ALA A 84 -6.36 6.74 -16.17
N GLU A 85 -5.45 7.65 -15.83
CA GLU A 85 -5.06 8.76 -16.68
C GLU A 85 -4.12 8.33 -17.82
N SER A 86 -2.97 7.74 -17.49
CA SER A 86 -1.96 7.35 -18.48
C SER A 86 -0.85 6.49 -17.89
N ASP A 87 -0.17 5.70 -18.71
CA ASP A 87 1.04 4.95 -18.33
C ASP A 87 2.15 5.88 -17.80
N ALA A 88 2.33 7.05 -18.42
CA ALA A 88 3.34 8.02 -17.99
C ALA A 88 3.00 8.64 -16.61
N SER A 89 1.73 9.00 -16.39
CA SER A 89 1.25 9.51 -15.10
C SER A 89 1.40 8.45 -14.01
N PHE A 90 1.08 7.19 -14.34
CA PHE A 90 1.24 6.05 -13.44
C PHE A 90 2.69 5.84 -13.02
N LEU A 91 3.63 5.82 -13.96
CA LEU A 91 5.06 5.64 -13.65
C LEU A 91 5.61 6.82 -12.83
N ALA A 92 5.22 8.05 -13.14
CA ALA A 92 5.62 9.23 -12.37
C ALA A 92 5.11 9.16 -10.92
N THR A 93 3.84 8.80 -10.75
CA THR A 93 3.21 8.64 -9.44
C THR A 93 3.82 7.47 -8.66
N LEU A 94 4.14 6.37 -9.35
CA LEU A 94 4.78 5.20 -8.75
C LEU A 94 6.17 5.56 -8.19
N ASN A 95 6.98 6.28 -8.95
CA ASN A 95 8.28 6.77 -8.49
C ASN A 95 8.14 7.74 -7.31
N HIS A 96 7.14 8.62 -7.35
CA HIS A 96 6.86 9.55 -6.25
C HIS A 96 6.50 8.80 -4.95
N VAL A 97 5.57 7.85 -5.03
CA VAL A 97 5.16 7.02 -3.88
C VAL A 97 6.32 6.18 -3.35
N ALA A 98 7.13 5.57 -4.23
CA ALA A 98 8.31 4.83 -3.83
C ALA A 98 9.32 5.71 -3.07
N ALA A 99 9.61 6.91 -3.59
CA ALA A 99 10.52 7.85 -2.93
C ALA A 99 10.03 8.27 -1.54
N GLN A 100 8.73 8.58 -1.41
CA GLN A 100 8.13 8.91 -0.12
C GLN A 100 8.17 7.73 0.85
N SER A 101 7.94 6.51 0.37
CA SER A 101 7.99 5.31 1.20
C SER A 101 9.40 5.02 1.72
N THR A 102 10.44 5.29 0.92
CA THR A 102 11.85 5.08 1.32
C THR A 102 12.32 6.11 2.35
N THR A 103 11.99 7.39 2.19
CA THR A 103 12.40 8.44 3.14
C THR A 103 11.87 8.19 4.56
N GLU A 104 10.77 7.47 4.69
CA GLU A 104 10.15 7.12 5.98
C GLU A 104 10.68 5.81 6.59
N VAL A 105 11.51 5.08 5.85
CA VAL A 105 12.28 3.97 6.41
C VAL A 105 13.46 4.50 7.23
N ASP A 106 14.03 5.64 6.83
CA ASP A 106 15.23 6.26 7.41
C ASP A 106 14.97 7.38 8.43
N ALA A 107 13.71 7.79 8.64
CA ALA A 107 13.29 8.82 9.60
C ALA A 107 12.76 8.21 10.91
#